data_AF-A0A3P5DRC5-F1
#
_entry.id   AF-A0A3P5DRC5-F1
#
_cell.length_a   1.000
_cell.length_b   1.000
_cell.length_c   1.000
_cell.angle_alpha   90.00
_cell.angle_beta   90.00
_cell.angle_gamma   90.00
#
_symmetry.space_group_name_H-M   'P 1'
#
loop_
_entity.id
_entity.type
_entity.pdbx_description
1 polymer ?
#
loop_
_entity_poly.entity_id
_entity_poly.type
_entity_poly.pdbx_seq_one_letter_code
_entity_poly.pdbx_strand_id
1 'polypeptide(L)' 'MISLPAGSRIWLVAGITDMRNGFNGLASKVQNVLKDDPFSGHL' A
#
# COMPACT_ATOMS: atom_id res chain seq x y z
N MET A 1 -4.35 9.95 -19.67
CA MET A 1 -4.71 9.42 -18.33
C MET A 1 -4.52 7.92 -18.34
N ILE A 2 -3.94 7.34 -17.29
CA ILE A 2 -3.87 5.88 -17.15
C ILE A 2 -5.26 5.39 -16.70
N SER A 3 -5.86 4.44 -17.43
CA SER A 3 -7.14 3.85 -17.05
C SER A 3 -6.89 2.76 -16.01
N LEU A 4 -7.54 2.86 -14.85
CA LEU A 4 -7.52 1.79 -13.86
C LEU A 4 -8.58 0.74 -14.22
N PRO A 5 -8.26 -0.56 -14.18
CA PRO A 5 -9.25 -1.62 -14.35
C PRO A 5 -10.40 -1.50 -13.35
N ALA A 6 -11.61 -1.92 -13.75
CA ALA A 6 -12.74 -2.01 -12.85
C ALA A 6 -12.41 -2.93 -11.66
N GLY A 7 -12.66 -2.47 -10.43
CA GLY A 7 -12.32 -3.19 -9.19
C GLY A 7 -10.96 -2.84 -8.60
N SER A 8 -10.19 -1.92 -9.21
CA SER A 8 -8.94 -1.41 -8.62
C SER A 8 -9.18 -0.78 -7.25
N ARG A 9 -8.46 -1.24 -6.23
CA ARG A 9 -8.49 -0.68 -4.88
C ARG A 9 -7.27 0.21 -4.67
N ILE A 10 -7.50 1.47 -4.28
CA ILE A 10 -6.43 2.43 -3.96
C ILE A 10 -6.45 2.69 -2.46
N TRP A 11 -5.28 2.55 -1.84
CA TRP A 11 -5.09 2.82 -0.41
C TRP A 11 -4.22 4.06 -0.24
N LEU A 12 -4.67 4.98 0.62
CA LEU A 12 -3.95 6.22 0.96
C LEU A 12 -3.53 6.15 2.42
N VAL A 13 -2.22 6.25 2.67
CA VAL A 13 -1.67 6.38 4.03
C VAL A 13 -1.51 7.88 4.33
N ALA A 14 -2.20 8.38 5.34
CA ALA A 14 -2.03 9.76 5.80
C ALA A 14 -0.77 9.86 6.68
N GLY A 15 0.32 10.43 6.14
CA GLY A 15 1.54 10.67 6.91
C GLY A 15 2.82 10.67 6.06
N ILE A 16 3.96 10.83 6.74
CA ILE A 16 5.28 10.76 6.11
C ILE A 16 5.60 9.30 5.81
N THR A 17 5.62 8.96 4.53
CA THR A 17 6.01 7.63 4.05
C THR A 17 7.38 7.71 3.41
N ASP A 18 8.36 7.04 4.01
CA ASP A 18 9.68 6.92 3.41
C ASP A 18 9.68 5.85 2.31
N MET A 19 9.62 6.31 1.06
CA MET A 19 9.61 5.48 -0.14
C MET A 19 10.94 4.76 -0.39
N ARG A 20 12.04 5.13 0.30
CA ARG A 20 13.34 4.42 0.19
C ARG A 20 13.28 2.99 0.74
N ASN A 21 12.28 2.69 1.57
CA ASN A 21 12.05 1.34 2.10
C ASN A 21 11.62 0.33 1.04
N GLY A 22 11.26 0.78 -0.17
CA GLY A 22 10.74 -0.08 -1.23
C GLY A 22 9.44 -0.79 -0.84
N PHE A 23 8.94 -1.66 -1.72
CA PHE A 23 7.64 -2.30 -1.52
C PHE A 23 7.61 -3.21 -0.29
N ASN A 24 8.66 -4.03 -0.10
CA ASN A 24 8.74 -4.97 1.02
C ASN A 24 8.81 -4.25 2.37
N GLY A 25 9.60 -3.17 2.47
CA GLY A 25 9.71 -2.40 3.70
C GLY A 25 8.42 -1.64 4.02
N LEU A 26 7.71 -1.15 3.01
CA LEU A 26 6.39 -0.55 3.19
C LEU A 26 5.33 -1.57 3.59
N ALA A 27 5.30 -2.75 2.96
CA ALA A 27 4.41 -3.85 3.33
C ALA A 27 4.61 -4.29 4.78
N SER A 28 5.88 -4.40 5.22
CA SER A 28 6.21 -4.69 6.62
C SER A 28 5.68 -3.63 7.59
N LYS A 29 5.72 -2.34 7.22
CA LYS A 29 5.15 -1.26 8.04
C LYS A 29 3.62 -1.35 8.12
N VAL A 30 2.93 -1.64 7.02
CA VAL A 30 1.47 -1.85 7.04
C VAL A 30 1.11 -2.99 7.98
N GLN A 31 1.81 -4.12 7.86
CA GLN A 31 1.55 -5.29 8.71
C GLN A 31 1.86 -5.02 10.19
N ASN A 32 3.01 -4.43 10.51
CA ASN A 32 3.48 -4.37 11.90
C ASN A 32 3.02 -3.09 12.64
N VAL A 33 2.89 -1.97 11.93
CA VAL A 33 2.51 -0.68 12.53
C VAL A 33 1.01 -0.46 12.42
N LEU A 34 0.44 -0.64 11.23
CA LEU A 34 -0.99 -0.43 11.00
C LEU A 34 -1.83 -1.66 11.39
N LYS A 35 -1.20 -2.83 11.54
CA LYS A 35 -1.87 -4.11 11.86
C LYS A 35 -2.93 -4.47 10.81
N ASP A 36 -2.63 -4.18 9.55
CA ASP A 36 -3.53 -4.43 8.41
C ASP A 36 -2.84 -5.31 7.35
N ASP A 37 -3.61 -5.82 6.39
CA ASP A 37 -3.10 -6.64 5.29
C ASP A 37 -2.51 -5.76 4.16
N PRO A 38 -1.18 -5.77 3.94
CA PRO A 38 -0.54 -5.01 2.87
C PRO A 38 -0.92 -5.43 1.45
N PHE A 39 -1.53 -6.61 1.27
CA PHE A 39 -1.88 -7.16 -0.05
C PHE A 39 -3.39 -7.19 -0.31
N SER A 40 -4.20 -6.59 0.56
CA SER A 40 -5.67 -6.56 0.47
C SER A 40 -6.26 -5.87 -0.78
N GLY A 41 -5.40 -5.29 -1.62
CA GLY A 41 -5.74 -4.72 -2.93
C GLY A 41 -4.86 -5.22 -4.09
N HIS A 42 -4.05 -6.26 -3.89
CA HIS A 42 -3.28 -6.89 -4.96
C HIS A 42 -4.20 -7.80 -5.80
N LEU A 43 -4.06 -7.76 -7.13
CA LEU A 43 -4.73 -8.63 -8.09
C LEU A 43 -3.77 -9.73 -8.55
#